data_AF-A0A0W0WNE8-F1
#
_entry.id   AF-A0A0W0WNE8-F1
#
_cell.length_a   1.000
_cell.length_b   1.000
_cell.length_c   1.000
_cell.angle_alpha   90.00
_cell.angle_beta   90.00
_cell.angle_gamma   90.00
#
_symmetry.space_group_name_H-M   'P 1'
#
loop_
_entity.id
_entity.type
_entity.pdbx_description
1 polymer ?
#
loop_
_entity_poly.entity_id
_entity_poly.type
_entity_poly.pdbx_seq_one_letter_code
_entity_poly.pdbx_strand_id
1 'polypeptide(L)' 'MEIINLSFEETLVIEINNQLVTILPKRGQQLQGDISFGISAPKIISVNREEIHRLKKQQHYTSKK' A
#
# COMPACT_ATOMS: atom_id res chain seq x y z
N MET A 1 -15.75 2.32 -3.00
CA MET A 1 -14.94 1.78 -1.90
C MET A 1 -15.46 0.39 -1.65
N GLU A 2 -14.63 -0.63 -1.87
CA GLU A 2 -14.98 -2.02 -1.57
C GLU A 2 -14.39 -2.40 -0.22
N ILE A 3 -15.13 -3.16 0.58
CA ILE A 3 -14.71 -3.63 1.90
C ILE A 3 -14.68 -5.15 1.85
N ILE A 4 -13.54 -5.72 2.23
CA ILE A 4 -13.32 -7.17 2.28
C ILE A 4 -12.72 -7.54 3.63
N ASN A 5 -13.03 -8.76 4.09
CA ASN A 5 -12.43 -9.34 5.29
C ASN A 5 -11.30 -10.27 4.85
N LEU A 6 -10.09 -10.05 5.38
CA LEU A 6 -8.91 -10.87 5.12
C LEU A 6 -8.34 -11.36 6.45
N SER A 7 -8.02 -12.64 6.49
CA SER A 7 -7.27 -13.18 7.62
C SER A 7 -5.80 -12.76 7.54
N PHE A 8 -5.11 -12.72 8.68
CA PHE A 8 -3.65 -12.56 8.65
C PHE A 8 -2.99 -13.73 7.90
N GLU A 9 -1.91 -13.44 7.19
CA GLU A 9 -1.19 -14.36 6.30
C GLU A 9 -1.95 -14.80 5.03
N GLU A 10 -3.17 -14.32 4.83
CA GLU A 10 -3.94 -14.54 3.60
C GLU A 10 -3.58 -13.49 2.55
N THR A 11 -3.22 -13.92 1.33
CA THR A 11 -2.83 -12.99 0.27
C THR A 11 -4.05 -12.45 -0.48
N LEU A 12 -4.07 -11.14 -0.67
CA LEU A 12 -4.99 -10.48 -1.59
C LEU A 12 -4.25 -10.10 -2.87
N VAL A 13 -4.78 -10.51 -4.02
CA VAL A 13 -4.27 -10.10 -5.33
C VAL A 13 -5.25 -9.14 -5.97
N ILE A 14 -4.77 -7.97 -6.37
CA ILE A 14 -5.55 -6.96 -7.12
C ILE A 14 -4.87 -6.66 -8.45
N GLU A 15 -5.66 -6.26 -9.43
CA GLU A 15 -5.17 -5.80 -10.74
C GLU A 15 -5.28 -4.27 -10.80
N ILE A 16 -4.17 -3.59 -11.07
CA ILE A 16 -4.11 -2.14 -11.27
C ILE A 16 -3.40 -1.89 -12.59
N ASN A 17 -4.06 -1.21 -13.54
CA ASN A 17 -3.51 -0.92 -14.87
C ASN A 17 -2.92 -2.17 -15.57
N ASN A 18 -3.64 -3.29 -15.49
CA ASN A 18 -3.19 -4.59 -16.00
C ASN A 18 -1.89 -5.12 -15.39
N GLN A 19 -1.54 -4.66 -14.19
CA GLN A 19 -0.44 -5.16 -13.38
C GLN A 19 -0.99 -5.79 -12.11
N LEU A 20 -0.50 -6.99 -11.79
CA LEU A 20 -0.88 -7.67 -10.55
C LEU A 20 -0.10 -7.09 -9.37
N VAL A 21 -0.81 -6.79 -8.30
CA VAL A 21 -0.26 -6.35 -7.02
C VAL A 21 -0.75 -7.30 -5.93
N THR A 22 0.18 -7.82 -5.13
CA THR A 22 -0.12 -8.70 -4.00
C THR A 22 0.02 -7.96 -2.69
N ILE A 23 -0.96 -8.11 -1.82
CA ILE A 23 -1.05 -7.51 -0.49
C ILE A 23 -1.12 -8.65 0.52
N LEU A 24 -0.23 -8.63 1.51
CA LEU A 24 -0.13 -9.64 2.55
C LEU A 24 -0.24 -8.97 3.93
N PRO A 25 -1.41 -9.03 4.61
CA PRO A 25 -1.56 -8.58 5.98
C PRO A 25 -0.83 -9.54 6.93
N LYS A 26 -0.06 -8.98 7.85
CA LYS A 26 0.67 -9.69 8.90
C LYS A 26 0.40 -9.04 10.23
N ARG A 27 0.45 -9.83 11.30
CA ARG A 27 0.48 -9.25 12.65
C ARG A 27 1.76 -8.43 12.79
N GLY A 28 1.63 -7.20 13.25
CA GLY A 28 2.81 -6.40 13.53
C GLY A 28 3.58 -6.99 14.71
N GLN A 29 4.89 -6.75 14.70
CA GLN A 29 5.84 -7.36 15.63
C GLN A 29 6.23 -6.39 16.76
N GLN A 30 5.86 -5.11 16.66
CA GLN A 30 6.49 -4.05 17.44
C GLN A 30 5.60 -3.49 18.54
N LEU A 31 4.28 -3.43 18.36
CA LEU A 31 3.34 -2.89 19.36
C LEU A 31 2.08 -3.76 19.42
N GLN A 32 1.47 -3.93 20.59
CA GLN A 32 0.19 -4.64 20.62
C GLN A 32 -0.85 -3.89 19.79
N GLY A 33 -1.33 -4.55 18.72
CA GLY A 33 -2.37 -4.02 17.83
C GLY A 33 -1.88 -3.37 16.54
N ASP A 34 -0.57 -3.36 16.24
CA ASP A 34 -0.08 -2.93 14.94
C ASP A 34 -0.30 -3.99 13.85
N ILE A 35 -0.51 -3.53 12.62
CA ILE A 35 -0.68 -4.37 11.44
C ILE A 35 0.45 -4.04 10.47
N SER A 36 1.14 -5.08 10.00
CA SER A 36 2.16 -4.96 8.95
C SER A 36 1.59 -5.43 7.62
N PHE A 37 1.97 -4.76 6.53
CA PHE A 37 1.56 -5.15 5.17
C PHE A 37 2.80 -5.42 4.32
N GLY A 38 2.91 -6.63 3.79
CA GLY A 38 3.83 -6.95 2.71
C GLY A 38 3.18 -6.59 1.37
N ILE A 39 3.84 -5.79 0.55
CA ILE A 39 3.33 -5.41 -0.77
C ILE A 39 4.33 -5.89 -1.84
N SER A 40 3.84 -6.69 -2.79
CA SER A 40 4.59 -7.07 -4.00
C SER A 40 3.94 -6.41 -5.20
N ALA A 41 4.70 -5.56 -5.90
CA ALA A 41 4.23 -4.84 -7.08
C ALA A 41 5.37 -4.67 -8.10
N PRO A 42 5.06 -4.62 -9.40
CA PRO A 42 6.02 -4.25 -10.43
C PRO A 42 6.59 -2.84 -10.20
N LYS A 43 7.84 -2.60 -10.61
CA LYS A 43 8.55 -1.32 -10.41
C LYS A 43 7.85 -0.09 -11.00
N ILE A 44 6.98 -0.29 -12.00
CA ILE A 44 6.20 0.78 -12.62
C ILE A 44 5.10 1.32 -11.70
N ILE A 45 4.67 0.54 -10.70
CA ILE A 45 3.66 0.94 -9.73
C ILE A 45 4.35 1.50 -8.48
N SER A 46 4.09 2.78 -8.18
CA SER A 46 4.59 3.41 -6.97
C SER A 46 3.71 3.05 -5.77
N VAL A 47 4.28 2.33 -4.81
CA VAL A 47 3.63 2.00 -3.54
C VAL A 47 4.13 2.96 -2.46
N ASN A 48 3.21 3.68 -1.82
CA ASN A 48 3.53 4.62 -0.75
C ASN A 48 2.48 4.50 0.35
N ARG A 49 2.87 4.79 1.60
CA ARG A 49 1.89 5.13 2.62
C ARG A 49 1.19 6.43 2.22
N GLU A 50 -0.09 6.54 2.51
CA GLU A 50 -0.93 7.63 2.04
C GLU A 50 -0.43 9.01 2.51
N GLU A 51 0.04 9.12 3.76
CA GLU A 51 0.66 10.34 4.27
C GLU A 51 1.90 10.76 3.48
N ILE A 52 2.72 9.79 3.05
CA ILE A 52 3.92 10.04 2.23
C ILE A 52 3.52 10.42 0.80
N HIS A 53 2.50 9.76 0.24
CA HIS A 53 1.98 10.09 -1.08
C HIS A 53 1.50 11.54 -1.16
N ARG A 54 0.71 11.98 -0.16
CA ARG A 54 0.22 13.36 -0.06
C ARG A 54 1.36 14.37 0.03
N LEU A 55 2.38 14.10 0.85
CA LEU A 55 3.55 14.98 0.99
C LEU A 55 4.30 15.13 -0.34
N LYS A 56 4.59 14.01 -1.03
CA LYS A 56 5.25 14.04 -2.35
C LYS A 56 4.45 14.85 -3.37
N LYS A 57 3.13 14.64 -3.39
CA LYS A 57 2.22 15.34 -4.29
C LYS A 57 2.26 16.86 -4.03
N GLN A 58 2.20 17.29 -2.77
CA GLN A 58 2.30 18.71 -2.40
C GLN A 58 3.63 19.34 -2.82
N GLN A 59 4.76 18.67 -2.59
CA GLN A 59 6.09 19.16 -2.99
C GLN A 59 6.20 19.32 -4.52
N HIS A 60 5.68 18.38 -5.29
CA HIS A 60 5.64 18.49 -6.75
C HIS A 60 4.77 19.66 -7.24
N TYR A 61 3.71 20.02 -6.52
CA TYR A 61 2.90 21.19 -6.84
C TYR A 61 3.61 22.50 -6.50
N THR A 62 4.42 22.55 -5.43
CA THR A 62 5.13 23.77 -5.03
C THR A 62 6.36 24.06 -5.89
N SER A 63 7.07 23.04 -6.38
CA SER A 63 8.26 23.24 -7.25
C SER A 63 7.95 23.61 -8.70
N LYS A 64 6.66 23.64 -9.10
CA LYS A 64 6.21 24.07 -10.44
C LYS A 64 5.69 25.52 -10.48
N LYS A 65 5.80 26.25 -9.38
CA LYS A 65 5.52 27.69 -9.29
C LYS A 65 6.82 28.45 -9.12
#